data_AF-A0A959NX20-F1
#
_entry.id   AF-A0A959NX20-F1
#
_cell.length_a   1.000
_cell.length_b   1.000
_cell.length_c   1.000
_cell.angle_alpha   90.00
_cell.angle_beta   90.00
_cell.angle_gamma   90.00
#
_symmetry.space_group_name_H-M   'P 1'
#
loop_
_entity.id
_entity.type
_entity.pdbx_description
1 polymer ?
#
loop_
_entity_poly.entity_id
_entity_poly.type
_entity_poly.pdbx_seq_one_letter_code
_entity_poly.pdbx_strand_id
1 'polypeptide(L)'
;MYLYSKRKAGQSFLWVMDRVVITVALAGFFIRTGNLMNSEIIGKATDVPWSFVFVNAFVPDPMTPRHPAQLYEALSYLTIFVILFSIYQKSYKTLKEGYLLGIFLVLVFVARFIIEFYKENQSSFEQGMTLNMGQLLSIPLILWGFYLLFKSKKESA
;
A
#
# COMPACT_ATOMS: atom_id res chain seq x y z
N MET A 1 6.05 -4.74 -18.53
CA MET A 1 5.06 -5.81 -18.26
C MET A 1 4.12 -6.07 -19.45
N TYR A 2 3.42 -5.06 -19.98
CA TYR A 2 2.52 -5.23 -21.14
C TYR A 2 3.19 -5.85 -22.39
N LEU A 3 4.31 -5.26 -22.84
CA LEU A 3 5.08 -5.78 -23.98
C LEU A 3 5.62 -7.19 -23.75
N TYR A 4 5.99 -7.50 -22.51
CA TYR A 4 6.49 -8.84 -22.13
C TYR A 4 5.39 -9.89 -22.26
N SER A 5 4.19 -9.61 -21.72
CA SER A 5 3.04 -10.51 -21.81
C SER A 5 2.64 -10.78 -23.27
N LYS A 6 2.67 -9.76 -24.14
CA LYS A 6 2.40 -9.92 -25.57
C LYS A 6 3.41 -10.82 -26.29
N ARG A 7 4.63 -10.98 -25.76
CA ARG A 7 5.71 -11.78 -26.36
C ARG A 7 5.81 -13.19 -25.76
N LYS A 8 5.09 -13.50 -24.68
CA LYS A 8 5.13 -14.80 -23.99
C LYS A 8 3.75 -15.43 -23.94
N ALA A 9 3.58 -16.50 -24.73
CA ALA A 9 2.37 -17.32 -24.71
C ALA A 9 2.14 -17.92 -23.30
N GLY A 10 0.89 -17.91 -22.84
CA GLY A 10 0.49 -18.44 -21.54
C GLY A 10 0.77 -17.54 -20.32
N GLN A 11 1.30 -16.33 -20.52
CA GLN A 11 1.53 -15.35 -19.44
C GLN A 11 0.79 -14.06 -19.73
N SER A 12 -0.50 -14.00 -19.37
CA SER A 12 -1.32 -12.80 -19.54
C SER A 12 -0.77 -11.63 -18.71
N PHE A 13 -1.24 -10.41 -18.97
CA PHE A 13 -0.83 -9.25 -18.21
C PHE A 13 -1.18 -9.40 -16.72
N LEU A 14 -2.39 -9.89 -16.41
CA LEU A 14 -2.83 -10.11 -15.03
C LEU A 14 -2.02 -11.21 -14.34
N TRP A 15 -1.64 -12.26 -15.08
CA TRP A 15 -0.75 -13.31 -14.57
C TRP A 15 0.61 -12.76 -14.12
N VAL A 16 1.18 -11.83 -14.89
CA VAL A 16 2.45 -11.16 -14.54
C VAL A 16 2.24 -10.24 -13.33
N MET A 17 1.17 -9.44 -13.33
CA MET A 17 0.86 -8.53 -12.23
C MET A 17 0.71 -9.26 -10.90
N ASP A 18 -0.01 -10.39 -10.87
CA ASP A 18 -0.21 -11.20 -9.65
C ASP A 18 1.09 -11.65 -8.98
N ARG A 19 2.17 -11.86 -9.75
CA ARG A 19 3.49 -12.22 -9.21
C ARG A 19 4.28 -11.00 -8.76
N VAL A 20 4.20 -9.93 -9.53
CA VAL A 20 4.93 -8.68 -9.25
C VAL A 20 4.40 -8.02 -7.98
N VAL A 21 3.09 -8.01 -7.75
CA VAL A 21 2.50 -7.34 -6.56
C VAL A 21 3.00 -7.89 -5.22
N ILE A 22 3.39 -9.16 -5.16
CA ILE A 22 4.01 -9.76 -3.98
C ILE A 22 5.32 -9.02 -3.66
N THR A 23 6.20 -8.90 -4.66
CA THR A 23 7.49 -8.19 -4.50
C THR A 23 7.30 -6.69 -4.28
N VAL A 24 6.27 -6.09 -4.87
CA VAL A 24 5.95 -4.67 -4.68
C VAL A 24 5.51 -4.40 -3.25
N ALA A 25 4.74 -5.29 -2.60
CA ALA A 25 4.38 -5.12 -1.19
C ALA A 25 5.64 -5.11 -0.29
N LEU A 26 6.58 -6.01 -0.54
CA LEU A 26 7.85 -6.05 0.19
C LEU A 26 8.73 -4.81 -0.10
N ALA A 27 8.80 -4.38 -1.35
CA ALA A 27 9.47 -3.13 -1.71
C ALA A 27 8.83 -1.93 -0.99
N GLY A 28 7.49 -1.91 -0.89
CA GLY A 28 6.74 -0.91 -0.12
C GLY A 28 7.17 -0.84 1.34
N PHE A 29 7.34 -1.99 2.00
CA PHE A 29 7.87 -2.06 3.37
C PHE A 29 9.24 -1.36 3.47
N PHE A 30 10.20 -1.75 2.62
CA PHE A 30 11.54 -1.17 2.65
C PHE A 30 11.56 0.33 2.33
N ILE A 31 10.74 0.79 1.38
CA ILE A 31 10.59 2.21 1.07
C ILE A 31 10.14 2.99 2.31
N ARG A 32 9.11 2.49 3.01
CA ARG A 32 8.58 3.17 4.20
C ARG A 32 9.55 3.14 5.38
N THR A 33 10.29 2.06 5.54
CA THR A 33 11.41 2.02 6.51
C THR A 33 12.49 3.04 6.15
N GLY A 34 12.81 3.21 4.86
CA GLY A 34 13.71 4.26 4.40
C GLY A 34 13.20 5.67 4.74
N ASN A 35 11.91 5.95 4.49
CA ASN A 35 11.29 7.23 4.85
C ASN A 35 11.33 7.49 6.36
N LEU A 36 11.13 6.45 7.18
CA LEU A 36 11.25 6.54 8.64
C LEU A 36 12.67 6.96 9.05
N MET A 37 13.71 6.34 8.49
CA MET A 37 15.11 6.68 8.78
C MET A 37 15.47 8.09 8.30
N ASN A 38 14.87 8.54 7.20
CA ASN A 38 15.10 9.88 6.63
C ASN A 38 14.24 10.98 7.27
N SER A 39 13.36 10.66 8.23
CA SER A 39 12.41 11.64 8.81
C SER A 39 11.47 12.29 7.76
N GLU A 40 11.08 11.54 6.74
CA GLU A 40 10.21 12.01 5.65
C GLU A 40 8.78 11.48 5.80
N ILE A 41 7.78 12.23 5.33
CA ILE A 41 6.38 11.79 5.31
C ILE A 41 5.85 11.51 6.73
N ILE A 42 6.14 12.44 7.64
CA ILE A 42 5.81 12.30 9.07
C ILE A 42 4.31 12.40 9.37
N GLY A 43 3.94 11.91 10.55
CA GLY A 43 2.59 12.02 11.07
C GLY A 43 2.26 13.36 11.73
N LYS A 44 0.98 13.52 12.06
CA LYS A 44 0.46 14.61 12.88
C LYS A 44 1.04 14.56 14.29
N ALA A 45 1.09 15.72 14.94
CA ALA A 45 1.44 15.84 16.35
C ALA A 45 0.54 14.96 17.24
N THR A 46 1.13 14.31 18.24
CA THR A 46 0.42 13.35 19.09
C THR A 46 1.19 13.08 20.38
N ASP A 47 0.47 12.68 21.43
CA ASP A 47 1.05 12.37 22.74
C ASP A 47 1.03 10.86 23.06
N VAL A 48 0.77 10.01 22.07
CA VAL A 48 0.78 8.55 22.27
C VAL A 48 2.17 8.05 22.68
N PRO A 49 2.27 6.98 23.49
CA PRO A 49 3.55 6.53 24.05
C PRO A 49 4.53 5.95 23.03
N TRP A 50 4.08 5.63 21.81
CA TRP A 50 4.92 5.18 20.70
C TRP A 50 5.18 6.29 19.65
N SER A 51 4.98 7.55 20.03
CA SER A 51 5.29 8.71 19.18
C SER A 51 6.79 8.86 18.98
N PHE A 52 7.17 9.43 17.84
CA PHE A 52 8.56 9.65 17.45
C PHE A 52 8.83 11.16 17.37
N VAL A 53 10.01 11.57 17.81
CA VAL A 53 10.52 12.92 17.56
C VAL A 53 11.39 12.86 16.31
N PHE A 54 10.94 13.50 15.24
CA PHE A 54 11.61 13.50 13.95
C PHE A 54 12.55 14.70 13.82
N VAL A 55 13.72 14.61 14.48
CA VAL A 55 14.68 15.73 14.61
C VAL A 55 15.14 16.31 13.27
N ASN A 56 15.23 15.48 12.22
CA ASN A 56 15.66 15.88 10.88
C ASN A 56 14.50 16.17 9.91
N ALA A 57 13.25 16.16 10.39
CA ALA A 57 12.12 16.47 9.52
C ALA A 57 12.12 17.95 9.14
N PHE A 58 11.85 18.24 7.87
CA PHE A 58 11.73 19.59 7.36
C PHE A 58 10.34 20.18 7.67
N VAL A 59 10.08 20.41 8.96
CA VAL A 59 8.86 21.01 9.50
C VAL A 59 9.19 22.15 10.47
N PRO A 60 8.27 23.10 10.73
CA PRO A 60 8.54 24.23 11.63
C PRO A 60 8.86 23.82 13.08
N ASP A 61 8.37 22.66 13.53
CA ASP A 61 8.42 22.19 14.91
C ASP A 61 8.97 20.73 15.04
N PRO A 62 10.23 20.49 14.68
CA PRO A 62 10.79 19.13 14.58
C PRO A 62 10.91 18.39 15.92
N MET A 63 10.83 19.12 17.04
CA MET A 63 10.89 18.55 18.39
C MET A 63 9.52 18.04 18.89
N THR A 64 8.44 18.34 18.18
CA THR A 64 7.09 17.88 18.54
C THR A 64 6.98 16.37 18.29
N PRO A 65 6.55 15.57 19.29
CA PRO A 65 6.28 14.15 19.10
C PRO A 65 5.13 13.93 18.10
N ARG A 66 5.33 13.01 17.17
CA ARG A 66 4.43 12.77 16.04
C ARG A 66 4.16 11.29 15.83
N HIS A 67 3.04 10.97 15.19
CA HIS A 67 2.77 9.60 14.81
C HIS A 67 3.84 9.11 13.82
N PRO A 68 4.47 7.93 14.05
CA PRO A 68 5.36 7.32 13.06
C PRO A 68 4.54 6.65 11.95
N ALA A 69 3.83 7.44 11.15
CA ALA A 69 2.92 6.95 10.11
C ALA A 69 3.62 6.02 9.10
N GLN A 70 4.90 6.27 8.81
CA GLN A 70 5.73 5.42 7.96
C GLN A 70 5.90 4.02 8.55
N LEU A 71 6.02 3.90 9.88
CA LEU A 71 6.09 2.60 10.54
C LEU A 71 4.75 1.86 10.42
N TYR A 72 3.62 2.56 10.53
CA TYR A 72 2.29 1.95 10.33
C TYR A 72 2.14 1.44 8.89
N GLU A 73 2.58 2.22 7.90
CA GLU A 73 2.57 1.83 6.48
C GLU A 73 3.50 0.63 6.25
N ALA A 74 4.72 0.67 6.78
CA ALA A 74 5.70 -0.39 6.66
C ALA A 74 5.14 -1.72 7.20
N LEU A 75 4.64 -1.73 8.43
CA LEU A 75 4.07 -2.93 9.05
C LEU A 75 2.86 -3.46 8.29
N SER A 76 2.02 -2.56 7.76
CA SER A 76 0.89 -2.92 6.91
C SER A 76 1.36 -3.59 5.62
N TYR A 77 2.35 -3.02 4.92
CA TYR A 77 2.90 -3.57 3.68
C TYR A 77 3.64 -4.89 3.88
N LEU A 78 4.35 -5.04 4.99
CA LEU A 78 4.98 -6.31 5.37
C LEU A 78 3.92 -7.40 5.65
N THR A 79 2.86 -7.05 6.38
CA THR A 79 1.74 -7.97 6.64
C THR A 79 1.07 -8.39 5.34
N ILE A 80 0.83 -7.45 4.42
CA ILE A 80 0.26 -7.72 3.09
C ILE A 80 1.18 -8.63 2.28
N PHE A 81 2.50 -8.40 2.31
CA PHE A 81 3.47 -9.30 1.68
C PHE A 81 3.34 -10.73 2.23
N VAL A 82 3.30 -10.90 3.55
CA VAL A 82 3.15 -12.22 4.18
C VAL A 82 1.85 -12.89 3.76
N ILE A 83 0.74 -12.15 3.71
CA ILE A 83 -0.57 -12.67 3.24
C ILE A 83 -0.48 -13.12 1.79
N LEU A 84 -0.02 -12.24 0.88
CA LEU A 84 0.05 -12.53 -0.55
C LEU A 84 1.02 -13.69 -0.84
N PHE A 85 2.18 -13.70 -0.20
CA PHE A 85 3.17 -14.76 -0.33
C PHE A 85 2.62 -16.09 0.18
N SER A 86 1.92 -16.10 1.33
CA SER A 86 1.30 -17.31 1.88
C SER A 86 0.22 -17.88 0.97
N ILE A 87 -0.62 -17.03 0.38
CA ILE A 87 -1.65 -17.45 -0.59
C ILE A 87 -0.98 -17.99 -1.85
N TYR A 88 0.06 -17.32 -2.35
CA TYR A 88 0.81 -17.77 -3.51
C TYR A 88 1.43 -19.14 -3.27
N GLN A 89 2.17 -19.34 -2.17
CA GLN A 89 2.82 -20.61 -1.85
C GLN A 89 1.81 -21.78 -1.79
N LYS A 90 0.62 -21.55 -1.22
CA LYS A 90 -0.40 -22.60 -1.08
C LYS A 90 -1.16 -22.89 -2.37
N SER A 91 -1.41 -21.88 -3.20
CA SER A 91 -2.42 -21.97 -4.27
C SER A 91 -1.93 -21.51 -5.65
N TYR A 92 -0.63 -21.30 -5.88
CA TYR A 92 -0.13 -20.70 -7.15
C TYR A 92 -0.59 -21.42 -8.43
N LYS A 93 -0.93 -22.71 -8.37
CA LYS A 93 -1.40 -23.50 -9.53
C LYS A 93 -2.89 -23.33 -9.84
N THR A 94 -3.69 -22.99 -8.83
CA THR A 94 -5.17 -22.95 -8.92
C THR A 94 -5.72 -21.53 -8.85
N LEU A 95 -4.86 -20.54 -8.55
CA LEU A 95 -5.22 -19.14 -8.52
C LEU A 95 -5.60 -18.62 -9.91
N LYS A 96 -6.81 -18.06 -10.01
CA LYS A 96 -7.26 -17.32 -11.19
C LYS A 96 -6.48 -16.01 -11.31
N GLU A 97 -6.25 -15.58 -12.55
CA GLU A 97 -5.50 -14.37 -12.85
C GLU A 97 -6.23 -13.11 -12.36
N GLY A 98 -5.47 -12.19 -11.76
CA GLY A 98 -5.96 -10.96 -11.17
C GLY A 98 -6.39 -11.10 -9.71
N TYR A 99 -6.37 -12.30 -9.12
CA TYR A 99 -6.77 -12.50 -7.73
C TYR A 99 -5.81 -11.83 -6.75
N LEU A 100 -4.50 -12.06 -6.91
CA LEU A 100 -3.49 -11.51 -6.01
C LEU A 100 -3.36 -10.01 -6.19
N LEU A 101 -3.46 -9.51 -7.44
CA LEU A 101 -3.57 -8.08 -7.72
C LEU A 101 -4.80 -7.47 -7.04
N GLY A 102 -5.95 -8.14 -7.10
CA GLY A 102 -7.17 -7.69 -6.41
C GLY A 102 -6.99 -7.56 -4.90
N ILE A 103 -6.43 -8.59 -4.25
CA ILE A 103 -6.12 -8.55 -2.81
C ILE A 103 -5.14 -7.42 -2.51
N PHE A 104 -4.06 -7.32 -3.28
CA PHE A 104 -3.04 -6.29 -3.11
C PHE A 104 -3.65 -4.89 -3.18
N LEU A 105 -4.45 -4.59 -4.21
CA LEU A 105 -5.09 -3.29 -4.38
C LEU A 105 -6.01 -2.97 -3.20
N VAL A 106 -6.88 -3.89 -2.79
CA VAL A 106 -7.78 -3.64 -1.66
C VAL A 106 -6.99 -3.40 -0.38
N LEU A 107 -6.07 -4.30 -0.01
CA LEU A 107 -5.37 -4.21 1.26
C LEU A 107 -4.45 -2.99 1.35
N VAL A 108 -3.66 -2.73 0.30
CA VAL A 108 -2.72 -1.59 0.29
C VAL A 108 -3.47 -0.27 0.34
N PHE A 109 -4.50 -0.10 -0.49
CA PHE A 109 -5.19 1.18 -0.58
C PHE A 109 -6.16 1.42 0.59
N VAL A 110 -6.71 0.37 1.21
CA VAL A 110 -7.43 0.51 2.49
C VAL A 110 -6.47 0.90 3.61
N ALA A 111 -5.33 0.22 3.74
CA ALA A 111 -4.32 0.58 4.73
C ALA A 111 -3.84 2.02 4.54
N ARG A 112 -3.54 2.40 3.28
CA ARG A 112 -3.18 3.78 2.91
C ARG A 112 -4.28 4.76 3.34
N PHE A 113 -5.54 4.52 2.96
CA PHE A 113 -6.66 5.40 3.29
C PHE A 113 -6.78 5.67 4.80
N ILE A 114 -6.62 4.63 5.62
CA ILE A 114 -6.67 4.72 7.08
C ILE A 114 -5.46 5.46 7.64
N ILE A 115 -4.24 5.10 7.21
CA ILE A 115 -3.01 5.69 7.76
C ILE A 115 -2.89 7.16 7.41
N GLU A 116 -3.45 7.56 6.27
CA GLU A 116 -3.47 8.94 5.80
C GLU A 116 -4.17 9.90 6.78
N PHE A 117 -5.12 9.43 7.61
CA PHE A 117 -5.71 10.26 8.67
C PHE A 117 -4.69 10.71 9.74
N TYR A 118 -3.61 9.94 9.91
CA TYR A 118 -2.54 10.21 10.88
C TYR A 118 -1.38 11.01 10.28
N LYS A 119 -1.40 11.30 8.97
CA LYS A 119 -0.31 11.98 8.26
C LYS A 119 -0.52 13.48 8.20
N GLU A 120 0.59 14.22 8.25
CA GLU A 120 0.55 15.65 7.91
C GLU A 120 0.29 15.82 6.41
N ASN A 121 -0.44 16.89 6.07
CA ASN A 121 -0.66 17.26 4.68
C ASN A 121 0.67 17.74 4.08
N GLN A 122 1.01 17.21 2.91
CA GLN A 122 2.31 17.50 2.27
C GLN A 122 2.26 18.76 1.41
N SER A 123 1.05 19.23 1.09
CA SER A 123 0.83 20.40 0.23
C SER A 123 -0.18 21.34 0.87
N SER A 124 0.05 22.64 0.70
CA SER A 124 -0.90 23.69 1.08
C SER A 124 -2.24 23.55 0.33
N PHE A 125 -2.25 22.93 -0.84
CA PHE A 125 -3.47 22.63 -1.59
C PHE A 125 -4.41 21.65 -0.85
N GLU A 126 -3.86 20.79 0.00
CA GLU A 126 -4.66 19.82 0.77
C GLU A 126 -5.28 20.45 2.02
N GLN A 127 -4.92 21.69 2.35
CA GLN A 127 -5.47 22.40 3.51
C GLN A 127 -6.95 22.75 3.25
N GLY A 128 -7.83 22.23 4.12
CA GLY A 128 -9.28 22.45 4.02
C GLY A 128 -10.04 21.40 3.19
N MET A 129 -9.35 20.42 2.58
CA MET A 129 -10.01 19.27 1.96
C MET A 129 -10.56 18.32 3.03
N THR A 130 -11.79 17.81 2.85
CA THR A 130 -12.39 16.80 3.75
C THR A 130 -11.68 15.45 3.67
N LEU A 131 -11.22 15.08 2.47
CA LEU A 131 -10.34 13.94 2.23
C LEU A 131 -9.13 14.44 1.45
N ASN A 132 -7.93 14.06 1.88
CA ASN A 132 -6.73 14.49 1.16
C ASN A 132 -6.55 13.71 -0.16
N MET A 133 -5.59 14.12 -0.98
CA MET A 133 -5.38 13.48 -2.29
C MET A 133 -5.01 12.01 -2.16
N GLY A 134 -4.26 11.64 -1.12
CA GLY A 134 -3.93 10.25 -0.82
C GLY A 134 -5.16 9.37 -0.61
N GLN A 135 -6.17 9.88 0.10
CA GLN A 135 -7.45 9.20 0.34
C GLN A 135 -8.30 9.14 -0.92
N LEU A 136 -8.42 10.25 -1.65
CA LEU A 136 -9.22 10.32 -2.87
C LEU A 136 -8.71 9.36 -3.94
N LEU A 137 -7.39 9.27 -4.12
CA LEU A 137 -6.75 8.35 -5.07
C LEU A 137 -6.84 6.88 -4.62
N SER A 138 -7.03 6.62 -3.33
CA SER A 138 -7.17 5.25 -2.81
C SER A 138 -8.52 4.63 -3.16
N ILE A 139 -9.60 5.42 -3.13
CA ILE A 139 -10.97 4.94 -3.42
C ILE A 139 -11.10 4.20 -4.76
N PRO A 140 -10.71 4.77 -5.92
CA PRO A 140 -10.88 4.09 -7.21
C PRO A 140 -10.06 2.80 -7.29
N LEU A 141 -8.90 2.73 -6.62
CA LEU A 141 -8.04 1.55 -6.61
C LEU A 141 -8.60 0.45 -5.70
N ILE A 142 -9.23 0.81 -4.58
CA ILE A 142 -10.00 -0.13 -3.75
C ILE A 142 -11.16 -0.72 -4.56
N LEU A 143 -11.93 0.13 -5.24
CA LEU A 143 -13.06 -0.32 -6.07
C LEU A 143 -12.60 -1.24 -7.20
N TRP A 144 -11.50 -0.91 -7.87
CA TRP A 144 -10.88 -1.78 -8.87
C TRP A 144 -10.45 -3.11 -8.26
N GLY A 145 -9.80 -3.08 -7.10
CA GLY A 145 -9.40 -4.29 -6.37
C GLY A 145 -10.57 -5.23 -6.12
N PHE A 146 -11.69 -4.70 -5.62
CA PHE A 146 -12.92 -5.47 -5.46
C PHE A 146 -13.46 -6.01 -6.78
N TYR A 147 -13.49 -5.20 -7.85
CA TYR A 147 -13.89 -5.66 -9.18
C TYR A 147 -13.08 -6.87 -9.66
N LEU A 148 -11.74 -6.84 -9.49
CA LEU A 148 -10.88 -7.97 -9.83
C LEU A 148 -11.17 -9.20 -8.97
N LEU A 149 -11.39 -9.02 -7.66
CA LEU A 149 -11.72 -10.13 -6.77
C LEU A 149 -13.05 -10.80 -7.13
N PHE A 150 -14.07 -10.03 -7.51
CA PHE A 150 -15.35 -10.58 -7.94
C PHE A 150 -15.25 -11.25 -9.30
N LYS A 151 -14.54 -10.66 -10.25
CA LYS A 151 -14.28 -11.28 -11.56
C LYS A 151 -13.44 -12.56 -11.45
N SER A 152 -12.51 -12.58 -10.51
CA SER A 152 -11.62 -13.71 -10.26
C SER A 152 -12.26 -14.80 -9.39
N LYS A 153 -13.39 -14.55 -8.72
CA LYS A 153 -14.15 -15.57 -8.00
C LYS A 153 -15.10 -16.28 -9.00
N LYS A 154 -14.95 -17.61 -9.09
CA LYS A 154 -15.93 -18.59 -9.58
C LYS A 154 -16.11 -18.71 -11.10
N GLU A 155 -15.40 -19.68 -11.69
CA GLU A 155 -16.10 -20.85 -12.23
C GLU A 155 -15.81 -21.91 -11.18
N SER A 156 -16.80 -22.18 -10.33
CA SER A 156 -16.80 -23.44 -9.62
C SER A 156 -17.24 -24.46 -10.65
N ALA A 157 -16.33 -25.36 -10.99
CA ALA A 157 -16.73 -26.67 -11.52
C ALA A 157 -17.65 -27.36 -10.51
#